data_AF-A0A2E7UCX4-F1
#
_entry.id   AF-A0A2E7UCX4-F1
#
_cell.length_a   1.000
_cell.length_b   1.000
_cell.length_c   1.000
_cell.angle_alpha   90.00
_cell.angle_beta   90.00
_cell.angle_gamma   90.00
#
_symmetry.space_group_name_H-M   'P 1'
#
loop_
_entity.id
_entity.type
_entity.pdbx_description
1 polymer ?
#
loop_
_entity_poly.entity_id
_entity_poly.type
_entity_poly.pdbx_seq_one_letter_code
_entity_poly.pdbx_strand_id
1 'polypeptide(L)' 'MGDLILNYRACGAECCEDWLRMLANENGLPFGTVQRLAEELGEREDFGELVEQCELDARAVQ' A
#
# COMPACT_ATOMS: atom_id res chain seq x y z
N MET A 1 -1.09 11.10 14.88
CA MET A 1 -2.06 11.37 13.78
C MET A 1 -1.61 12.59 12.98
N GLY A 2 -0.69 12.40 12.03
CA GLY A 2 -0.16 13.49 11.20
C GLY A 2 0.55 12.98 9.94
N ASP A 3 1.24 11.84 10.05
CA ASP A 3 2.01 11.27 8.93
C ASP A 3 1.18 10.58 7.85
N LEU A 4 0.05 9.97 8.20
CA LEU A 4 -0.76 9.21 7.24
C LEU A 4 -1.43 10.11 6.19
N ILE A 5 -1.74 11.35 6.56
CA ILE A 5 -2.31 12.35 5.63
C ILE A 5 -1.28 12.87 4.62
N LEU A 6 -0.02 12.86 5.01
CA LEU A 6 1.08 13.37 4.20
C LEU A 6 1.53 12.36 3.14
N ASN A 7 1.52 11.05 3.45
CA ASN A 7 1.97 10.03 2.49
C ASN A 7 1.01 9.82 1.31
N TYR A 8 -0.32 9.83 1.50
CA TYR A 8 -1.25 9.68 0.37
C TYR A 8 -1.18 10.89 -0.58
N ARG A 9 -1.02 12.11 -0.05
CA ARG A 9 -0.88 13.33 -0.85
C ARG A 9 0.44 13.40 -1.62
N ALA A 10 1.52 12.86 -1.06
CA ALA A 10 2.81 12.81 -1.73
C ALA A 10 2.77 11.90 -2.97
N CYS A 11 1.93 10.86 -2.94
CA CYS A 11 1.70 9.94 -4.05
C CYS A 11 0.57 10.40 -5.01
N GLY A 12 -0.09 11.53 -4.71
CA GLY A 12 -1.21 12.05 -5.51
C GLY A 12 -2.54 11.32 -5.29
N ALA A 13 -2.62 10.41 -4.32
CA ALA A 13 -3.82 9.67 -4.00
C ALA A 13 -4.80 10.56 -3.23
N GLU A 14 -6.07 10.54 -3.65
CA GLU A 14 -7.14 11.27 -2.95
C GLU A 14 -7.62 10.52 -1.70
N CYS A 15 -7.45 9.19 -1.66
CA CYS A 15 -7.90 8.27 -0.62
C CYS A 15 -6.94 7.08 -0.43
N CYS A 16 -7.05 6.38 0.71
CA CYS A 16 -6.29 5.15 1.00
C CYS A 16 -6.50 4.09 -0.10
N GLU A 17 -7.74 3.88 -0.55
CA GLU A 17 -8.06 2.94 -1.64
C GLU A 17 -7.33 3.26 -2.96
N ASP A 18 -7.24 4.55 -3.31
CA ASP A 18 -6.59 5.01 -4.53
C ASP A 18 -5.06 4.79 -4.46
N TRP A 19 -4.48 5.01 -3.29
CA TRP A 19 -3.08 4.70 -3.01
C TRP A 19 -2.79 3.20 -3.09
N LEU A 20 -3.64 2.35 -2.51
CA LEU A 20 -3.49 0.89 -2.61
C LEU A 20 -3.59 0.40 -4.05
N ARG A 21 -4.42 1.04 -4.87
CA ARG A 21 -4.58 0.73 -6.28
C ARG A 21 -3.34 1.11 -7.09
N MET A 22 -2.73 2.25 -6.79
CA MET A 22 -1.45 2.64 -7.37
C MET A 22 -0.32 1.70 -6.93
N LEU A 23 -0.23 1.39 -5.64
CA LEU A 23 0.78 0.47 -5.09
C LEU A 23 0.68 -0.91 -5.75
N ALA A 24 -0.53 -1.45 -5.91
CA ALA A 24 -0.79 -2.69 -6.63
C ALA A 24 -0.32 -2.63 -8.09
N ASN A 25 -0.61 -1.52 -8.78
CA ASN A 25 -0.24 -1.33 -10.18
C ASN A 25 1.28 -1.18 -10.37
N GLU A 26 1.97 -0.44 -9.50
CA GLU A 26 3.43 -0.28 -9.55
C GLU A 26 4.17 -1.59 -9.26
N ASN A 27 3.65 -2.38 -8.33
CA ASN A 27 4.24 -3.67 -7.94
C ASN A 27 3.77 -4.83 -8.84
N GLY A 28 2.86 -4.60 -9.78
CA GLY A 28 2.27 -5.67 -10.60
C GLY A 28 1.46 -6.69 -9.80
N LEU A 29 1.04 -6.32 -8.58
CA LEU A 29 0.29 -7.18 -7.66
C LEU A 29 -1.22 -7.02 -7.86
N PRO A 30 -2.01 -8.07 -7.61
CA PRO A 30 -3.46 -7.97 -7.63
C PRO A 30 -3.93 -7.09 -6.45
N PHE A 31 -4.83 -6.15 -6.75
CA PHE A 31 -5.39 -5.22 -5.77
C PHE A 31 -5.96 -5.92 -4.54
N GLY A 32 -6.59 -7.09 -4.70
CA GLY A 32 -7.12 -7.86 -3.56
C GLY A 32 -6.05 -8.33 -2.56
N THR A 33 -4.81 -8.60 -3.01
CA THR A 33 -3.70 -8.95 -2.12
C THR A 33 -3.23 -7.73 -1.33
N VAL A 34 -3.06 -6.60 -2.03
CA VAL A 34 -2.63 -5.33 -1.42
C VAL A 34 -3.68 -4.80 -0.45
N GLN A 35 -4.96 -4.89 -0.81
CA GLN A 35 -6.07 -4.51 0.05
C GLN A 35 -6.10 -5.36 1.33
N ARG A 36 -5.95 -6.69 1.22
CA ARG A 36 -5.94 -7.57 2.39
C ARG A 36 -4.77 -7.27 3.33
N LEU A 37 -3.57 -7.06 2.78
CA LEU A 37 -2.42 -6.63 3.58
C LEU A 37 -2.66 -5.28 4.26
N ALA A 38 -3.30 -4.34 3.56
CA ALA A 38 -3.63 -3.04 4.11
C ALA A 38 -4.72 -3.10 5.19
N GLU A 39 -5.64 -4.06 5.12
CA GLU A 39 -6.60 -4.30 6.21
C GLU A 39 -5.86 -4.86 7.45
N GLU A 40 -4.98 -5.84 7.29
CA GLU A 40 -4.21 -6.42 8.42
C GLU A 40 -3.19 -5.45 9.04
N LEU A 41 -2.55 -4.62 8.22
CA LEU A 41 -1.55 -3.63 8.66
C LEU A 41 -2.17 -2.28 9.03
N GLY A 42 -3.34 -1.96 8.48
CA GLY A 42 -4.11 -0.77 8.82
C GLY A 42 -4.60 -0.79 10.27
N GLU A 43 -4.91 -1.98 10.82
CA GLU A 43 -5.18 -2.14 12.26
C GLU A 43 -3.97 -1.82 13.15
N ARG A 44 -2.76 -1.92 12.60
CA ARG A 44 -1.49 -1.61 13.27
C ARG A 44 -1.00 -0.19 12.96
N GLU A 45 -1.72 0.56 12.13
CA GLU A 45 -1.28 1.84 11.55
C GLU A 45 0.08 1.77 10.84
N ASP A 46 0.52 0.58 10.43
CA ASP A 46 1.89 0.30 9.96
C ASP A 46 1.95 0.16 8.43
N PHE A 47 1.72 1.29 7.76
CA PHE A 47 1.67 1.37 6.30
C PHE A 47 3.05 1.35 5.64
N GLY A 48 4.13 1.57 6.39
CA GLY A 48 5.49 1.41 5.89
C GLY A 48 5.79 -0.05 5.58
N GLU A 49 5.42 -0.95 6.49
CA GLU A 49 5.58 -2.39 6.32
C GLU A 49 4.75 -2.93 5.14
N LEU A 50 3.61 -2.31 4.84
CA LEU A 50 2.79 -2.66 3.67
C LEU A 50 3.52 -2.42 2.36
N VAL A 51 4.24 -1.30 2.24
CA VAL A 51 5.02 -0.97 1.03
C VAL A 51 6.18 -1.96 0.90
N GLU A 52 6.92 -2.19 1.98
CA GLU A 52 8.04 -3.16 1.99
C GLU A 52 7.57 -4.58 1.61
N GLN A 53 6.43 -5.02 2.14
CA GLN A 53 5.82 -6.31 1.80
C GLN A 53 5.43 -6.37 0.32
N CYS A 54 4.78 -5.33 -0.21
CA CYS A 54 4.41 -5.28 -1.63
C CYS A 54 5.63 -5.33 -2.55
N GLU A 55 6.71 -4.61 -2.21
CA GLU A 55 7.95 -4.63 -2.99
C GLU A 55 8.66 -5.99 -2.93
N LEU A 56 8.61 -6.68 -1.79
CA LEU A 56 9.15 -8.03 -1.63
C LEU A 56 8.35 -9.07 -2.42
N ASP A 57 7.02 -9.03 -2.34
CA ASP A 57 6.14 -9.94 -3.08
C ASP A 57 6.26 -9.72 -4.60
N ALA A 58 6.35 -8.47 -5.04
CA ALA A 58 6.59 -8.14 -6.46
C ALA A 58 7.87 -8.76 -6.99
N ARG A 59 8.95 -8.72 -6.20
CA ARG A 59 10.25 -9.33 -6.54
C ARG A 59 10.21 -10.85 -6.51
N ALA A 60 9.37 -11.46 -5.67
CA ALA A 60 9.23 -12.91 -5.60
C ALA A 60 8.43 -13.50 -6.78
N VAL A 61 7.64 -12.67 -7.47
CA VAL A 61 6.79 -13.06 -8.61
C VAL A 61 7.49 -12.86 -9.97
N GLN A 62 8.63 -12.17 -10.04
CA GLN A 62 9.47 -12.01 -11.25
C GLN A 62 10.44 -13.17 -11.49
#